data_AF-A0A667ZC40-F1
#
_entry.id   AF-A0A667ZC40-F1
#
_cell.length_a   1.000
_cell.length_b   1.000
_cell.length_c   1.000
_cell.angle_alpha   90.00
_cell.angle_beta   90.00
_cell.angle_gamma   90.00
#
_symmetry.space_group_name_H-M   'P 1'
#
loop_
_entity.id
_entity.type
_entity.pdbx_description
1 polymer ?
#
loop_
_entity_poly.entity_id
_entity_poly.type
_entity_poly.pdbx_seq_one_letter_code
_entity_poly.pdbx_strand_id
1 'polypeptide(L)'
;MADAVEPEKKRRRIEDLTEKMAVDGGHRDGACDWDGRWNHVKKFLERPGPFTHPDFEPSTESLQFLLETCKILVIGAGGLGCELLKNLALSGFRLIHVVDMDTIDLSNLNRQFLFRPKDVGRPKAEVAADFINSRIPGCKVVPHFNKIQDFDESFYRQFHIIVCGLDSIIARRWMNGMLISLLSYEDGVLDPSSIIPLIDGGTEGFKGNARVILPGMTACIDCTLELYPPQINFPMCTIASMPRLPEHCIEYSRLLLWPKEKPFGETALDGDNPEHIQWVFERAQERAAEFNITGVTYRLTQGVVKRIIPAVASTNAVIAAACATEVFKIASSAYIPLNNYLVFNDVDGLYTYTFEAERKDNCSACSQVPQDLQFPPSAKLQEVLEYLTENSSLQMKSPAITTTLEGKNKTLYLQSVKSIEERTRPNLCKTLKELGLSDGQELAVADVTTPQTVLFKLNFTT
;
A
#
# COMPACT_ATOMS: atom_id res chain seq x y z
N MET A 1 -19.25 8.47 -48.20
CA MET A 1 -19.60 9.66 -47.37
C MET A 1 -19.97 9.26 -45.94
N ALA A 2 -19.23 8.32 -45.32
CA ALA A 2 -19.45 7.89 -43.94
C ALA A 2 -18.21 8.10 -43.04
N ASP A 3 -17.02 8.29 -43.61
CA ASP A 3 -15.76 8.36 -42.85
C ASP A 3 -15.39 9.75 -42.27
N ALA A 4 -16.22 10.76 -42.50
CA ALA A 4 -15.94 12.13 -42.01
C ALA A 4 -16.62 12.46 -40.66
N VAL A 5 -17.57 11.65 -40.20
CA VAL A 5 -18.41 11.96 -39.02
C VAL A 5 -17.74 11.53 -37.69
N GLU A 6 -16.84 10.55 -37.74
CA GLU A 6 -16.19 9.96 -36.56
C GLU A 6 -15.06 10.82 -35.96
N PRO A 7 -14.20 11.51 -36.77
CA PRO A 7 -13.22 12.45 -36.24
C PRO A 7 -13.88 13.66 -35.55
N GLU A 8 -15.03 14.10 -36.06
CA GLU A 8 -15.76 15.28 -35.58
C GLU A 8 -16.48 15.00 -34.25
N LYS A 9 -16.97 13.76 -34.05
CA LYS A 9 -17.48 13.28 -32.76
C LYS A 9 -16.37 13.14 -31.71
N LYS A 10 -15.18 12.65 -32.08
CA LYS A 10 -14.01 12.62 -31.19
C LYS A 10 -13.59 14.04 -30.78
N ARG A 11 -13.58 14.99 -31.72
CA ARG A 11 -13.21 16.38 -31.46
C ARG A 11 -14.18 17.09 -30.50
N ARG A 12 -15.49 16.96 -30.72
CA ARG A 12 -16.51 17.51 -29.81
C ARG A 12 -16.48 16.90 -28.42
N ARG A 13 -16.15 15.60 -28.30
CA ARG A 13 -16.04 14.93 -26.99
C ARG A 13 -14.80 15.39 -26.19
N ILE A 14 -13.72 15.76 -26.88
CA ILE A 14 -12.53 16.37 -26.27
C ILE A 14 -12.81 17.81 -25.82
N GLU A 15 -13.57 18.57 -26.61
CA GLU A 15 -14.01 19.93 -26.26
C GLU A 15 -14.96 19.92 -25.05
N ASP A 16 -15.92 18.99 -25.00
CA ASP A 16 -16.85 18.84 -23.85
C ASP A 16 -16.15 18.36 -22.56
N LEU A 17 -15.06 17.57 -22.67
CA LEU A 17 -14.25 17.14 -21.53
C LEU A 17 -13.35 18.27 -21.00
N THR A 18 -12.86 19.13 -21.89
CA THR A 18 -12.03 20.30 -21.51
C THR A 18 -12.86 21.41 -20.86
N GLU A 19 -14.12 21.62 -21.28
CA GLU A 19 -15.01 22.63 -20.66
C GLU A 19 -15.50 22.25 -19.25
N LYS A 20 -15.70 20.96 -18.94
CA LYS A 20 -16.19 20.53 -17.62
C LYS A 20 -15.11 20.39 -16.54
N MET A 21 -13.83 20.50 -16.89
CA MET A 21 -12.71 20.40 -15.96
C MET A 21 -12.09 21.77 -15.59
N ALA A 22 -12.69 22.88 -16.02
CA ALA A 22 -12.28 24.21 -15.63
C ALA A 22 -12.73 24.52 -14.19
N VAL A 23 -11.91 24.11 -13.22
CA VAL A 23 -11.93 24.74 -11.89
C VAL A 23 -11.01 25.96 -11.96
N ASP A 24 -11.59 27.14 -11.78
CA ASP A 24 -10.91 28.43 -11.74
C ASP A 24 -9.69 28.40 -10.81
N GLY A 25 -8.52 28.76 -11.35
CA GLY A 25 -7.27 28.84 -10.58
C GLY A 25 -5.96 28.82 -11.38
N GLY A 26 -5.99 28.92 -12.71
CA GLY A 26 -4.79 28.94 -13.55
C GLY A 26 -4.00 30.26 -13.48
N HIS A 27 -3.28 30.51 -12.38
CA HIS A 27 -2.17 31.46 -12.40
C HIS A 27 -1.02 30.82 -13.21
N ARG A 28 -0.81 31.31 -14.45
CA ARG A 28 0.39 31.01 -15.23
C ARG A 28 1.59 31.69 -14.57
N ASP A 29 2.18 31.05 -13.56
CA ASP A 29 3.42 31.51 -12.92
C ASP A 29 4.64 31.19 -13.80
N GLY A 30 4.72 31.82 -14.98
CA GLY A 30 5.94 31.83 -15.80
C GLY A 30 7.13 32.52 -15.09
N ALA A 31 6.90 33.17 -13.95
CA ALA A 31 7.91 33.86 -13.16
C ALA A 31 8.83 32.92 -12.34
N CYS A 32 8.46 31.65 -12.17
CA CYS A 32 9.22 30.72 -11.30
C CYS A 32 10.23 29.83 -12.05
N ASP A 33 10.21 29.80 -13.39
CA ASP A 33 11.13 29.00 -14.21
C ASP A 33 12.23 29.86 -14.81
N TRP A 34 13.45 29.74 -14.27
CA TRP A 34 14.62 30.38 -14.85
C TRP A 34 15.14 29.64 -16.09
N ASP A 35 15.92 30.35 -16.91
CA ASP A 35 16.48 29.78 -18.13
C ASP A 35 17.32 28.52 -17.83
N GLY A 36 17.10 27.50 -18.65
CA GLY A 36 17.77 26.21 -18.52
C GLY A 36 17.35 25.31 -17.35
N ARG A 37 16.40 25.73 -16.49
CA ARG A 37 15.95 24.94 -15.33
C ARG A 37 15.61 23.49 -15.67
N TRP A 38 14.87 23.28 -16.75
CA TRP A 38 14.36 21.97 -17.18
C TRP A 38 15.19 21.30 -18.27
N ASN A 39 16.43 21.75 -18.51
CA ASN A 39 17.28 21.25 -19.60
C ASN A 39 17.53 19.73 -19.55
N HIS A 40 17.56 19.14 -18.37
CA HIS A 40 17.75 17.69 -18.22
C HIS A 40 16.50 16.91 -18.63
N VAL A 41 15.31 17.39 -18.25
CA VAL A 41 14.03 16.76 -18.58
C VAL A 41 13.70 16.92 -20.07
N LYS A 42 13.87 18.14 -20.62
CA LYS A 42 13.59 18.47 -22.02
C LYS A 42 14.27 17.53 -23.02
N LYS A 43 15.49 17.09 -22.73
CA LYS A 43 16.24 16.15 -23.60
C LYS A 43 15.51 14.84 -23.86
N PHE A 44 14.67 14.38 -22.94
CA PHE A 44 13.90 13.15 -23.06
C PHE A 44 12.49 13.35 -23.62
N LEU A 45 12.00 14.59 -23.64
CA LEU A 45 10.65 14.91 -24.12
C LEU A 45 10.66 15.50 -25.53
N GLU A 46 11.71 16.25 -25.89
CA GLU A 46 11.80 16.99 -27.15
C GLU A 46 12.58 16.24 -28.24
N ARG A 47 13.23 15.12 -27.89
CA ARG A 47 14.11 14.38 -28.81
C ARG A 47 13.64 12.94 -28.97
N PRO A 48 13.57 12.41 -30.21
CA PRO A 48 13.34 11.00 -30.43
C PRO A 48 14.56 10.16 -30.04
N GLY A 49 14.34 8.86 -29.84
CA GLY A 49 15.40 7.90 -29.59
C GLY A 49 14.99 6.48 -29.99
N PRO A 50 15.95 5.56 -30.17
CA PRO A 50 15.66 4.19 -30.63
C PRO A 50 14.99 3.30 -29.57
N PHE A 51 14.90 3.76 -28.32
CA PHE A 51 14.36 3.00 -27.18
C PHE A 51 13.11 3.66 -26.58
N THR A 52 12.50 4.61 -27.28
CA THR A 52 11.29 5.28 -26.80
C THR A 52 10.10 4.32 -26.82
N HIS A 53 9.08 4.62 -26.02
CA HIS A 53 7.83 3.88 -26.10
C HIS A 53 7.22 4.01 -27.51
N PRO A 54 6.50 3.00 -28.04
CA PRO A 54 5.84 3.11 -29.34
C PRO A 54 4.91 4.31 -29.50
N ASP A 55 4.27 4.73 -28.40
CA ASP A 55 3.36 5.89 -28.37
C ASP A 55 4.08 7.22 -28.07
N PHE A 56 5.41 7.26 -28.08
CA PHE A 56 6.17 8.48 -27.81
C PHE A 56 6.18 9.41 -29.01
N GLU A 57 5.77 10.65 -28.79
CA GLU A 57 5.88 11.73 -29.76
C GLU A 57 6.76 12.86 -29.18
N PRO A 58 7.92 13.17 -29.80
CA PRO A 58 8.77 14.28 -29.35
C PRO A 58 8.04 15.61 -29.42
N SER A 59 7.93 16.32 -28.30
CA SER A 59 7.20 17.59 -28.23
C SER A 59 7.75 18.54 -27.17
N THR A 60 7.72 19.84 -27.48
CA THR A 60 8.04 20.92 -26.54
C THR A 60 6.91 21.19 -25.55
N GLU A 61 5.70 20.70 -25.85
CA GLU A 61 4.51 20.86 -25.00
C GLU A 61 4.41 19.77 -23.92
N SER A 62 5.08 18.63 -24.09
CA SER A 62 5.04 17.51 -23.13
C SER A 62 5.51 17.93 -21.73
N LEU A 63 6.50 18.82 -21.64
CA LEU A 63 6.94 19.35 -20.35
C LEU A 63 5.82 20.15 -19.67
N GLN A 64 5.05 20.91 -20.45
CA GLN A 64 3.96 21.73 -19.93
C GLN A 64 2.84 20.87 -19.37
N PHE A 65 2.53 19.74 -20.03
CA PHE A 65 1.59 18.74 -19.52
C PHE A 65 2.04 18.17 -18.16
N LEU A 66 3.32 17.80 -18.02
CA LEU A 66 3.86 17.29 -16.74
C LEU A 66 3.74 18.34 -15.61
N LEU A 67 4.02 19.61 -15.93
CA LEU A 67 4.02 20.71 -14.97
C LEU A 67 2.60 21.15 -14.57
N GLU A 68 1.64 21.18 -15.49
CA GLU A 68 0.34 21.84 -15.26
C GLU A 68 -0.86 20.89 -15.17
N THR A 69 -0.75 19.65 -15.66
CA THR A 69 -1.90 18.74 -15.75
C THR A 69 -1.66 17.43 -15.01
N CYS A 70 -0.45 16.87 -15.07
CA CYS A 70 -0.16 15.55 -14.53
C CYS A 70 -0.20 15.53 -12.98
N LYS A 71 -1.35 15.14 -12.44
CA LYS A 71 -1.60 14.91 -11.01
C LYS A 71 -1.02 13.58 -10.52
N ILE A 72 -0.13 13.65 -9.53
CA ILE A 72 0.51 12.49 -8.89
C ILE A 72 0.10 12.43 -7.42
N LEU A 73 -0.23 11.24 -6.92
CA LEU A 73 -0.39 10.99 -5.49
C LEU A 73 0.80 10.20 -4.95
N VAL A 74 1.44 10.72 -3.90
CA VAL A 74 2.45 10.00 -3.11
C VAL A 74 1.80 9.54 -1.81
N ILE A 75 1.89 8.25 -1.52
CA ILE A 75 1.34 7.64 -0.31
C ILE A 75 2.49 7.25 0.62
N GLY A 76 2.51 7.87 1.79
CA GLY A 76 3.62 7.83 2.75
C GLY A 76 4.61 8.96 2.51
N ALA A 77 4.97 9.65 3.59
CA ALA A 77 5.98 10.71 3.68
C ALA A 77 7.21 10.27 4.49
N GLY A 78 7.27 9.01 4.92
CA GLY A 78 8.45 8.43 5.57
C GLY A 78 9.48 7.92 4.57
N GLY A 79 10.76 8.24 4.80
CA GLY A 79 11.93 7.68 4.09
C GLY A 79 11.82 7.77 2.56
N LEU A 80 11.28 6.71 1.95
CA LEU A 80 10.92 6.62 0.55
C LEU A 80 10.03 7.79 0.10
N GLY A 81 9.02 8.17 0.88
CA GLY A 81 8.12 9.29 0.58
C GLY A 81 8.84 10.63 0.44
N CYS A 82 9.78 10.92 1.36
CA CYS A 82 10.62 12.12 1.29
C CYS A 82 11.45 12.17 0.00
N GLU A 83 12.08 11.04 -0.36
CA GLU A 83 12.88 10.92 -1.58
C GLU A 83 12.02 11.03 -2.84
N LEU A 84 10.83 10.40 -2.86
CA LEU A 84 9.87 10.49 -3.95
C LEU A 84 9.43 11.92 -4.22
N LEU A 85 9.05 12.68 -3.19
CA LEU A 85 8.64 14.06 -3.35
C LEU A 85 9.75 14.91 -3.98
N LYS A 86 11.00 14.77 -3.51
CA LYS A 86 12.17 15.43 -4.12
C LYS A 86 12.34 15.00 -5.57
N ASN A 87 12.32 13.69 -5.85
CA ASN A 87 12.58 13.14 -7.18
C ASN A 87 11.53 13.61 -8.19
N LEU A 88 10.25 13.54 -7.84
CA LEU A 88 9.14 13.94 -8.71
C LEU A 88 9.17 15.45 -8.98
N ALA A 89 9.34 16.25 -7.93
CA ALA A 89 9.39 17.71 -8.06
C ALA A 89 10.57 18.20 -8.93
N LEU A 90 11.71 17.49 -8.92
CA LEU A 90 12.86 17.78 -9.79
C LEU A 90 12.76 17.16 -11.20
N SER A 91 11.74 16.33 -11.45
CA SER A 91 11.48 15.68 -12.75
C SER A 91 10.37 16.34 -13.56
N GLY A 92 9.85 17.50 -13.11
CA GLY A 92 8.86 18.28 -13.84
C GLY A 92 7.41 18.08 -13.39
N PHE A 93 7.18 17.41 -12.26
CA PHE A 93 5.84 17.31 -11.67
C PHE A 93 5.61 18.42 -10.65
N ARG A 94 4.51 19.17 -10.79
CA ARG A 94 4.12 20.20 -9.80
C ARG A 94 2.89 19.81 -9.00
N LEU A 95 1.92 19.15 -9.63
CA LEU A 95 0.65 18.80 -9.02
C LEU A 95 0.78 17.49 -8.25
N ILE A 96 1.32 17.58 -7.03
CA ILE A 96 1.61 16.41 -6.20
C ILE A 96 0.73 16.46 -4.95
N HIS A 97 0.08 15.36 -4.61
CA HIS A 97 -0.56 15.20 -3.31
C HIS A 97 0.26 14.23 -2.47
N VAL A 98 0.30 14.44 -1.15
CA VAL A 98 0.95 13.51 -0.21
C VAL A 98 0.00 13.14 0.91
N VAL A 99 -0.20 11.84 1.12
CA VAL A 99 -1.01 11.29 2.24
C VAL A 99 -0.08 10.58 3.22
N ASP A 100 -0.10 10.99 4.48
CA ASP A 100 0.59 10.30 5.57
C ASP A 100 -0.15 10.55 6.88
N MET A 101 -0.36 9.49 7.68
CA MET A 101 -1.12 9.56 8.93
C MET A 101 -0.24 9.75 10.17
N ASP A 102 1.08 9.75 10.01
CA ASP A 102 2.02 9.77 11.12
C ASP A 102 2.47 11.19 11.46
N THR A 103 2.95 11.33 12.69
CA THR A 103 3.70 12.48 13.15
C THR A 103 5.20 12.20 13.11
N ILE A 104 6.01 13.26 13.09
CA ILE A 104 7.47 13.17 13.01
C ILE A 104 8.02 12.72 14.36
N ASP A 105 8.81 11.65 14.36
CA ASP A 105 9.56 11.16 15.53
C ASP A 105 11.06 11.44 15.40
N LEU A 106 11.79 11.54 16.52
CA LEU A 106 13.24 11.77 16.52
C LEU A 106 14.00 10.70 15.72
N SER A 107 13.57 9.44 15.80
CA SER A 107 14.16 8.30 15.07
C SER A 107 14.02 8.41 13.54
N ASN A 108 13.20 9.33 13.05
CA ASN A 108 13.00 9.57 11.63
C ASN A 108 14.15 10.39 11.01
N LEU A 109 14.80 11.24 11.80
CA LEU A 109 15.74 12.25 11.31
C LEU A 109 17.04 11.67 10.70
N ASN A 110 17.34 10.39 10.93
CA ASN A 110 18.50 9.73 10.33
C ASN A 110 18.36 9.48 8.82
N ARG A 111 17.14 9.53 8.28
CA ARG A 111 16.83 9.19 6.88
C ARG A 111 15.76 10.05 6.22
N GLN A 112 14.91 10.72 7.00
CA GLN A 112 13.78 11.52 6.49
C GLN A 112 14.19 12.99 6.41
N PHE A 113 15.00 13.31 5.41
CA PHE A 113 15.73 14.59 5.31
C PHE A 113 14.85 15.83 5.07
N LEU A 114 13.54 15.69 4.89
CA LEU A 114 12.61 16.83 4.86
C LEU A 114 12.33 17.37 6.27
N PHE A 115 12.57 16.57 7.31
CA PHE A 115 12.25 16.91 8.70
C PHE A 115 13.46 17.39 9.48
N ARG A 116 13.25 18.25 10.47
CA ARG A 116 14.29 18.78 11.37
C ARG A 116 13.91 18.51 12.83
N PRO A 117 14.86 18.64 13.78
CA PRO A 117 14.56 18.47 15.21
C PRO A 117 13.41 19.36 15.72
N LYS A 118 13.25 20.56 15.14
CA LYS A 118 12.15 21.49 15.47
C LYS A 118 10.76 21.03 14.98
N ASP A 119 10.71 20.03 14.10
CA ASP A 119 9.47 19.55 13.49
C ASP A 119 8.92 18.30 14.20
N VAL A 120 9.64 17.75 15.19
CA VAL A 120 9.21 16.59 15.97
C VAL A 120 7.83 16.84 16.60
N GLY A 121 6.93 15.87 16.45
CA GLY A 121 5.53 15.93 16.87
C GLY A 121 4.57 16.55 15.84
N ARG A 122 5.06 17.20 14.78
CA ARG A 122 4.21 17.73 13.70
C ARG A 122 3.81 16.63 12.70
N PRO A 123 2.69 16.77 11.98
CA PRO A 123 2.30 15.85 10.90
C PRO A 123 3.36 15.75 9.80
N LYS A 124 3.73 14.53 9.39
CA LYS A 124 4.73 14.31 8.34
C LYS A 124 4.32 14.90 6.99
N ALA A 125 3.07 14.69 6.59
CA ALA A 125 2.54 15.17 5.31
C ALA A 125 2.69 16.69 5.16
N GLU A 126 2.29 17.45 6.19
CA GLU A 126 2.36 18.91 6.20
C GLU A 126 3.79 19.42 6.08
N VAL A 127 4.70 18.95 6.95
CA VAL A 127 6.09 19.42 6.94
C VAL A 127 6.80 19.02 5.65
N ALA A 128 6.49 17.85 5.10
CA ALA A 128 7.04 17.40 3.82
C ALA A 128 6.60 18.32 2.67
N ALA A 129 5.32 18.67 2.60
CA ALA A 129 4.78 19.60 1.61
C ALA A 129 5.39 21.00 1.76
N ASP A 130 5.40 21.55 2.98
CA ASP A 130 5.98 22.86 3.29
C ASP A 130 7.44 22.95 2.82
N PHE A 131 8.24 21.92 3.14
CA PHE A 131 9.65 21.89 2.78
C PHE A 131 9.85 21.88 1.26
N ILE A 132 9.10 21.03 0.54
CA ILE A 132 9.24 20.89 -0.92
C ILE A 132 8.75 22.15 -1.64
N ASN A 133 7.60 22.69 -1.25
CA ASN A 133 7.05 23.92 -1.83
C ASN A 133 7.98 25.12 -1.62
N SER A 134 8.66 25.17 -0.47
CA SER A 134 9.68 26.19 -0.20
C SER A 134 10.98 25.96 -0.99
N ARG A 135 11.44 24.70 -1.09
CA ARG A 135 12.73 24.36 -1.70
C ARG A 135 12.70 24.39 -3.23
N ILE A 136 11.58 24.02 -3.85
CA ILE A 136 11.45 23.82 -5.29
C ILE A 136 10.39 24.79 -5.85
N PRO A 137 10.80 25.94 -6.42
CA PRO A 137 9.87 26.97 -6.88
C PRO A 137 8.81 26.45 -7.87
N GLY A 138 7.56 26.82 -7.67
CA GLY A 138 6.45 26.40 -8.54
C GLY A 138 5.94 24.97 -8.31
N CYS A 139 6.58 24.17 -7.45
CA CYS A 139 5.99 22.91 -7.00
C CYS A 139 4.76 23.20 -6.13
N LYS A 140 3.72 22.37 -6.24
CA LYS A 140 2.45 22.49 -5.52
C LYS A 140 2.12 21.15 -4.87
N VAL A 141 2.83 20.85 -3.79
CA VAL A 141 2.57 19.69 -2.95
C VAL A 141 1.41 20.00 -2.01
N VAL A 142 0.33 19.21 -2.08
CA VAL A 142 -0.85 19.33 -1.21
C VAL A 142 -0.80 18.23 -0.15
N PRO A 143 -0.69 18.57 1.15
CA PRO A 143 -0.62 17.59 2.22
C PRO A 143 -2.00 17.09 2.65
N HIS A 144 -2.06 15.82 3.06
CA HIS A 144 -3.22 15.16 3.67
C HIS A 144 -2.76 14.40 4.90
N PHE A 145 -3.07 14.93 6.10
CA PHE A 145 -2.78 14.26 7.37
C PHE A 145 -3.91 13.27 7.70
N ASN A 146 -3.96 12.19 6.93
CA ASN A 146 -5.05 11.24 6.90
C ASN A 146 -4.53 9.83 6.67
N LYS A 147 -5.36 8.84 7.00
CA LYS A 147 -5.15 7.47 6.55
C LYS A 147 -5.66 7.34 5.13
N ILE A 148 -5.05 6.45 4.35
CA ILE A 148 -5.56 6.13 3.00
C ILE A 148 -7.01 5.63 3.05
N GLN A 149 -7.39 4.93 4.12
CA GLN A 149 -8.74 4.41 4.31
C GLN A 149 -9.80 5.49 4.55
N ASP A 150 -9.40 6.74 4.81
CA ASP A 150 -10.33 7.85 5.02
C ASP A 150 -10.86 8.42 3.70
N PHE A 151 -10.26 8.04 2.56
CA PHE A 151 -10.63 8.52 1.24
C PHE A 151 -11.41 7.45 0.44
N ASP A 152 -12.32 7.93 -0.42
CA ASP A 152 -13.11 7.08 -1.29
C ASP A 152 -12.59 7.08 -2.74
N GLU A 153 -13.29 6.36 -3.61
CA GLU A 153 -12.96 6.26 -5.03
C GLU A 153 -12.86 7.63 -5.71
N SER A 154 -13.69 8.60 -5.32
CA SER A 154 -13.73 9.91 -5.97
C SER A 154 -12.42 10.67 -5.77
N PHE A 155 -11.81 10.53 -4.59
CA PHE A 155 -10.50 11.08 -4.31
C PHE A 155 -9.42 10.43 -5.17
N TYR A 156 -9.42 9.10 -5.32
CA TYR A 156 -8.36 8.42 -6.06
C TYR A 156 -8.48 8.57 -7.58
N ARG A 157 -9.71 8.66 -8.12
CA ARG A 157 -9.97 8.84 -9.57
C ARG A 157 -9.38 10.12 -10.16
N GLN A 158 -9.02 11.11 -9.35
CA GLN A 158 -8.48 12.38 -9.85
C GLN A 158 -7.00 12.31 -10.26
N PHE A 159 -6.28 11.25 -9.89
CA PHE A 159 -4.84 11.13 -10.12
C PHE A 159 -4.54 10.35 -11.39
N HIS A 160 -3.49 10.76 -12.10
CA HIS A 160 -3.02 10.02 -13.27
C HIS A 160 -2.13 8.84 -12.85
N ILE A 161 -1.32 9.01 -11.80
CA ILE A 161 -0.39 8.00 -11.30
C ILE A 161 -0.33 8.08 -9.77
N ILE A 162 -0.23 6.91 -9.14
CA ILE A 162 -0.09 6.77 -7.68
C ILE A 162 1.22 6.08 -7.36
N VAL A 163 1.94 6.57 -6.34
CA VAL A 163 3.24 6.06 -5.91
C VAL A 163 3.21 5.77 -4.42
N CYS A 164 3.55 4.55 -4.02
CA CYS A 164 3.51 4.10 -2.64
C CYS A 164 4.92 3.94 -2.04
N GLY A 165 5.12 4.59 -0.89
CA GLY A 165 6.22 4.38 0.05
C GLY A 165 5.72 3.91 1.41
N LEU A 166 4.80 2.95 1.39
CA LEU A 166 4.14 2.40 2.57
C LEU A 166 5.08 1.46 3.35
N ASP A 167 4.79 1.23 4.61
CA ASP A 167 5.59 0.36 5.50
C ASP A 167 4.83 -0.90 5.95
N SER A 168 3.57 -1.05 5.54
CA SER A 168 2.76 -2.24 5.86
C SER A 168 2.21 -2.93 4.62
N ILE A 169 2.12 -4.26 4.69
CA ILE A 169 1.50 -5.09 3.65
C ILE A 169 0.00 -4.77 3.54
N ILE A 170 -0.67 -4.55 4.66
CA ILE A 170 -2.12 -4.26 4.71
C ILE A 170 -2.42 -2.97 3.94
N ALA A 171 -1.66 -1.89 4.14
CA ALA A 171 -1.88 -0.65 3.42
C ALA A 171 -1.64 -0.82 1.90
N ARG A 172 -0.63 -1.60 1.50
CA ARG A 172 -0.38 -1.92 0.08
C ARG A 172 -1.53 -2.70 -0.54
N ARG A 173 -2.04 -3.73 0.14
CA ARG A 173 -3.19 -4.52 -0.31
C ARG A 173 -4.46 -3.66 -0.40
N TRP A 174 -4.65 -2.76 0.56
CA TRP A 174 -5.81 -1.85 0.54
C TRP A 174 -5.75 -0.91 -0.66
N MET A 175 -4.60 -0.28 -0.92
CA MET A 175 -4.42 0.55 -2.12
C MET A 175 -4.57 -0.26 -3.41
N ASN A 176 -4.06 -1.50 -3.44
CA ASN A 176 -4.23 -2.40 -4.57
C ASN A 176 -5.71 -2.65 -4.88
N GLY A 177 -6.51 -3.03 -3.88
CA GLY A 177 -7.94 -3.24 -4.04
C GLY A 177 -8.69 -1.97 -4.43
N MET A 178 -8.29 -0.81 -3.91
CA MET A 178 -8.88 0.48 -4.30
C MET A 178 -8.71 0.71 -5.80
N LEU A 179 -7.49 0.60 -6.34
CA LEU A 179 -7.26 0.87 -7.77
C LEU A 179 -7.87 -0.17 -8.70
N ILE A 180 -8.01 -1.42 -8.24
CA ILE A 180 -8.77 -2.42 -8.96
C ILE A 180 -10.26 -2.07 -8.97
N SER A 181 -10.81 -1.39 -7.94
CA SER A 181 -12.25 -1.04 -7.90
C SER A 181 -12.60 0.07 -8.87
N LEU A 182 -11.59 0.83 -9.30
CA LEU A 182 -11.77 1.91 -10.24
C LEU A 182 -11.90 1.43 -11.69
N LEU A 183 -11.52 0.17 -11.96
CA LEU A 183 -11.52 -0.40 -13.29
C LEU A 183 -12.94 -0.53 -13.85
N SER A 184 -13.08 -0.15 -15.12
CA SER A 184 -14.31 -0.32 -15.87
C SER A 184 -14.13 -1.40 -16.92
N TYR A 185 -15.10 -2.30 -17.02
CA TYR A 185 -15.15 -3.36 -18.02
C TYR A 185 -16.40 -3.19 -18.88
N GLU A 186 -16.22 -2.99 -20.18
CA GLU A 186 -17.29 -2.94 -21.16
C GLU A 186 -17.32 -4.27 -21.92
N ASP A 187 -18.40 -5.04 -21.78
CA ASP A 187 -18.56 -6.37 -22.38
C ASP A 187 -17.39 -7.34 -22.10
N GLY A 188 -16.80 -7.25 -20.91
CA GLY A 188 -15.65 -8.06 -20.48
C GLY A 188 -14.29 -7.56 -20.96
N VAL A 189 -14.25 -6.46 -21.71
CA VAL A 189 -13.02 -5.79 -22.14
C VAL A 189 -12.70 -4.65 -21.18
N LEU A 190 -11.47 -4.62 -20.67
CA LEU A 190 -10.98 -3.56 -19.79
C LEU A 190 -10.87 -2.23 -20.54
N ASP A 191 -11.51 -1.17 -20.04
CA ASP A 191 -11.29 0.20 -20.53
C ASP A 191 -9.94 0.74 -20.01
N PRO A 192 -8.95 0.99 -20.88
CA PRO A 192 -7.64 1.49 -20.47
C PRO A 192 -7.71 2.85 -19.76
N SER A 193 -8.73 3.66 -20.01
CA SER A 193 -8.87 4.99 -19.40
C SER A 193 -9.19 4.94 -17.90
N SER A 194 -9.72 3.80 -17.44
CA SER A 194 -10.02 3.54 -16.02
C SER A 194 -8.79 3.09 -15.21
N ILE A 195 -7.68 2.79 -15.89
CA ILE A 195 -6.46 2.29 -15.25
C ILE A 195 -5.69 3.47 -14.66
N ILE A 196 -5.43 3.40 -13.36
CA ILE A 196 -4.48 4.30 -12.68
C ILE A 196 -3.23 3.49 -12.35
N PRO A 197 -2.10 3.74 -13.05
CA PRO A 197 -0.83 3.10 -12.75
C PRO A 197 -0.41 3.29 -11.29
N LEU A 198 0.03 2.18 -10.68
CA LEU A 198 0.55 2.12 -9.33
C LEU A 198 2.03 1.76 -9.36
N ILE A 199 2.86 2.61 -8.76
CA ILE A 199 4.27 2.30 -8.52
C ILE A 199 4.45 2.06 -7.02
N ASP A 200 4.95 0.90 -6.63
CA ASP A 200 5.17 0.55 -5.22
C ASP A 200 6.66 0.33 -4.93
N GLY A 201 7.14 0.95 -3.86
CA GLY A 201 8.49 0.77 -3.33
C GLY A 201 8.47 0.17 -1.93
N GLY A 202 9.41 -0.73 -1.64
CA GLY A 202 9.64 -1.31 -0.31
C GLY A 202 11.12 -1.32 0.05
N THR A 203 11.44 -1.14 1.33
CA THR A 203 12.82 -1.14 1.83
C THR A 203 12.92 -1.78 3.20
N GLU A 204 13.92 -2.64 3.41
CA GLU A 204 14.27 -3.23 4.70
C GLU A 204 15.79 -3.36 4.82
N GLY A 205 16.40 -2.62 5.74
CA GLY A 205 17.85 -2.58 5.89
C GLY A 205 18.55 -2.16 4.60
N PHE A 206 19.38 -3.06 4.06
CA PHE A 206 20.12 -2.90 2.80
C PHE A 206 19.44 -3.58 1.60
N LYS A 207 18.19 -4.00 1.74
CA LYS A 207 17.39 -4.61 0.69
C LYS A 207 16.21 -3.72 0.34
N GLY A 208 15.77 -3.79 -0.90
CA GLY A 208 14.55 -3.12 -1.32
C GLY A 208 14.00 -3.67 -2.62
N ASN A 209 12.82 -3.20 -2.98
CA ASN A 209 12.18 -3.55 -4.24
C ASN A 209 11.38 -2.37 -4.78
N ALA A 210 11.31 -2.27 -6.10
CA ALA A 210 10.44 -1.36 -6.81
C ALA A 210 9.58 -2.18 -7.78
N ARG A 211 8.31 -1.81 -7.94
CA ARG A 211 7.44 -2.46 -8.92
C ARG A 211 6.46 -1.49 -9.58
N VAL A 212 6.10 -1.81 -10.81
CA VAL A 212 5.09 -1.12 -11.61
C VAL A 212 3.91 -2.05 -11.79
N ILE A 213 2.73 -1.57 -11.41
CA ILE A 213 1.46 -2.30 -11.49
C ILE A 213 0.51 -1.49 -12.36
N LEU A 214 -0.01 -2.13 -13.39
CA LEU A 214 -1.12 -1.65 -14.20
C LEU A 214 -2.35 -2.50 -13.84
N PRO A 215 -3.25 -2.01 -12.96
CA PRO A 215 -4.40 -2.78 -12.50
C PRO A 215 -5.21 -3.37 -13.65
N GLY A 216 -5.54 -4.66 -13.55
CA GLY A 216 -6.26 -5.41 -14.59
C GLY A 216 -5.41 -5.93 -15.75
N MET A 217 -4.15 -5.50 -15.88
CA MET A 217 -3.23 -5.93 -16.95
C MET A 217 -2.05 -6.74 -16.42
N THR A 218 -1.27 -6.19 -15.49
CA THR A 218 -0.06 -6.84 -14.94
C THR A 218 -0.35 -7.54 -13.61
N ALA A 219 0.61 -8.29 -13.07
CA ALA A 219 0.49 -8.84 -11.73
C ALA A 219 0.32 -7.72 -10.69
N CYS A 220 -0.68 -7.86 -9.83
CA CYS A 220 -1.01 -6.91 -8.76
C CYS A 220 -0.28 -7.26 -7.44
N ILE A 221 -0.50 -6.49 -6.37
CA ILE A 221 0.12 -6.79 -5.05
C ILE A 221 -0.26 -8.20 -4.58
N ASP A 222 -1.54 -8.57 -4.66
CA ASP A 222 -2.05 -9.86 -4.21
C ASP A 222 -1.56 -11.04 -5.08
N CYS A 223 -1.21 -10.81 -6.36
CA CYS A 223 -0.56 -11.84 -7.19
C CYS A 223 0.79 -12.27 -6.62
N THR A 224 1.50 -11.36 -5.94
CA THR A 224 2.86 -11.55 -5.43
C THR A 224 2.93 -11.56 -3.90
N LEU A 225 1.81 -11.80 -3.22
CA LEU A 225 1.72 -11.77 -1.75
C LEU A 225 2.67 -12.77 -1.07
N GLU A 226 2.95 -13.89 -1.72
CA GLU A 226 3.86 -14.94 -1.25
C GLU A 226 5.34 -14.53 -1.29
N LEU A 227 5.70 -13.43 -2.00
CA LEU A 227 7.06 -12.91 -2.02
C LEU A 227 7.42 -12.16 -0.73
N TYR A 228 6.44 -11.76 0.08
CA TYR A 228 6.73 -11.16 1.38
C TYR A 228 7.30 -12.22 2.34
N PRO A 229 8.30 -11.87 3.16
CA PRO A 229 8.84 -12.79 4.13
C PRO A 229 7.76 -13.19 5.15
N PRO A 230 7.80 -14.43 5.67
CA PRO A 230 6.85 -14.86 6.69
C PRO A 230 6.98 -13.97 7.93
N GLN A 231 5.84 -13.51 8.46
CA GLN A 231 5.84 -12.75 9.70
C GLN A 231 6.33 -13.62 10.85
N ILE A 232 7.33 -13.14 11.60
CA ILE A 232 7.81 -13.81 12.80
C ILE A 232 6.71 -13.72 13.85
N ASN A 233 6.10 -14.87 14.16
CA ASN A 233 5.17 -15.04 15.26
C ASN A 233 5.71 -16.15 16.17
N PHE A 234 5.94 -15.81 17.44
CA PHE A 234 6.39 -16.77 18.43
C PHE A 234 5.19 -17.59 18.95
N PRO A 235 5.27 -18.93 19.01
CA PRO A 235 4.20 -19.74 19.56
C PRO A 235 3.89 -19.42 21.03
N MET A 236 2.61 -19.37 21.39
CA MET A 236 2.19 -19.04 22.76
C MET A 236 2.77 -19.98 23.82
N CYS A 237 2.89 -21.28 23.54
CA CYS A 237 3.50 -22.24 24.46
C CYS A 237 4.99 -21.94 24.73
N THR A 238 5.71 -21.47 23.71
CA THR A 238 7.11 -21.05 23.83
C THR A 238 7.23 -19.78 24.66
N ILE A 239 6.41 -18.76 24.38
CA ILE A 239 6.41 -17.51 25.14
C ILE A 239 6.05 -17.77 26.62
N ALA A 240 4.99 -18.54 26.86
CA ALA A 240 4.42 -18.72 28.18
C ALA A 240 5.22 -19.68 29.08
N SER A 241 5.78 -20.76 28.53
CA SER A 241 6.31 -21.87 29.34
C SER A 241 7.75 -22.26 29.02
N MET A 242 8.24 -22.03 27.81
CA MET A 242 9.56 -22.51 27.36
C MET A 242 10.34 -21.43 26.59
N PRO A 243 10.63 -20.26 27.19
CA PRO A 243 11.42 -19.23 26.54
C PRO A 243 12.85 -19.75 26.30
N ARG A 244 13.48 -19.25 25.24
CA ARG A 244 14.82 -19.70 24.77
C ARG A 244 15.67 -18.55 24.26
N LEU A 245 15.03 -17.52 23.72
CA LEU A 245 15.65 -16.32 23.18
C LEU A 245 15.23 -15.11 24.04
N PRO A 246 16.05 -14.05 24.12
CA PRO A 246 15.70 -12.83 24.85
C PRO A 246 14.41 -12.18 24.32
N GLU A 247 14.13 -12.32 23.02
CA GLU A 247 12.88 -11.88 22.38
C GLU A 247 11.65 -12.56 22.99
N HIS A 248 11.75 -13.84 23.39
CA HIS A 248 10.63 -14.55 24.02
C HIS A 248 10.28 -13.94 25.40
N CYS A 249 11.28 -13.48 26.14
CA CYS A 249 11.09 -12.84 27.45
C CYS A 249 10.44 -11.45 27.31
N ILE A 250 10.85 -10.70 26.28
CA ILE A 250 10.22 -9.41 25.95
C ILE A 250 8.78 -9.62 25.50
N GLU A 251 8.54 -10.60 24.62
CA GLU A 251 7.19 -10.87 24.10
C GLU A 251 6.25 -11.39 25.18
N TYR A 252 6.76 -12.15 26.16
CA TYR A 252 6.00 -12.52 27.36
C TYR A 252 5.54 -11.29 28.14
N SER A 253 6.46 -10.36 28.40
CA SER A 253 6.18 -9.13 29.16
C SER A 253 5.15 -8.26 28.43
N ARG A 254 5.27 -8.16 27.10
CA ARG A 254 4.36 -7.42 26.22
C ARG A 254 2.97 -8.05 26.10
N LEU A 255 2.87 -9.35 25.80
CA LEU A 255 1.60 -9.99 25.43
C LEU A 255 0.83 -10.54 26.63
N LEU A 256 1.52 -11.00 27.67
CA LEU A 256 0.90 -11.70 28.79
C LEU A 256 0.95 -10.87 30.08
N LEU A 257 2.11 -10.30 30.41
CA LEU A 257 2.28 -9.60 31.69
C LEU A 257 1.61 -8.23 31.69
N TRP A 258 1.78 -7.44 30.62
CA TRP A 258 1.18 -6.11 30.52
C TRP A 258 -0.35 -6.13 30.69
N PRO A 259 -1.12 -6.96 29.96
CA PRO A 259 -2.58 -6.99 30.13
C PRO A 259 -3.02 -7.51 31.51
N LYS A 260 -2.18 -8.35 32.14
CA LYS A 260 -2.46 -8.94 33.45
C LYS A 260 -2.23 -7.95 34.58
N GLU A 261 -1.12 -7.22 34.56
CA GLU A 261 -0.71 -6.35 35.66
C GLU A 261 -1.21 -4.92 35.51
N LYS A 262 -1.53 -4.48 34.29
CA LYS A 262 -2.01 -3.12 34.00
C LYS A 262 -1.11 -2.05 34.67
N PRO A 263 0.21 -2.06 34.41
CA PRO A 263 1.19 -1.29 35.18
C PRO A 263 0.98 0.23 35.16
N PHE A 264 0.32 0.74 34.12
CA PHE A 264 -0.01 2.16 33.96
C PHE A 264 -1.54 2.35 33.84
N GLY A 265 -2.31 1.58 34.61
CA GLY A 265 -3.78 1.57 34.55
C GLY A 265 -4.33 0.82 33.34
N GLU A 266 -5.54 1.17 32.88
CA GLU A 266 -6.17 0.54 31.70
C GLU A 266 -5.56 0.97 30.35
N THR A 267 -4.40 1.63 30.40
CA THR A 267 -3.70 2.13 29.22
C THR A 267 -3.07 0.98 28.42
N ALA A 268 -3.24 1.02 27.10
CA ALA A 268 -2.57 0.10 26.19
C ALA A 268 -1.05 0.33 26.19
N LEU A 269 -0.28 -0.72 25.89
CA LEU A 269 1.16 -0.59 25.72
C LEU A 269 1.47 0.34 24.55
N ASP A 270 2.20 1.41 24.84
CA ASP A 270 2.70 2.37 23.88
C ASP A 270 4.20 2.16 23.67
N GLY A 271 4.58 1.81 22.43
CA GLY A 271 5.97 1.55 22.07
C GLY A 271 6.84 2.80 21.97
N ASP A 272 6.22 3.99 21.90
CA ASP A 272 6.89 5.28 21.82
C ASP A 272 7.05 5.96 23.19
N ASN A 273 6.35 5.46 24.22
CA ASN A 273 6.50 5.93 25.59
C ASN A 273 7.75 5.29 26.25
N PRO A 274 8.77 6.07 26.63
CA PRO A 274 9.98 5.54 27.27
C PRO A 274 9.72 4.80 28.59
N GLU A 275 8.73 5.23 29.39
CA GLU A 275 8.38 4.60 30.66
C GLU A 275 7.77 3.20 30.45
N HIS A 276 6.94 3.07 29.41
CA HIS A 276 6.35 1.79 29.02
C HIS A 276 7.43 0.80 28.56
N ILE A 277 8.34 1.25 27.69
CA ILE A 277 9.46 0.41 27.23
C ILE A 277 10.38 0.04 28.39
N GLN A 278 10.67 0.97 29.30
CA GLN A 278 11.48 0.71 30.49
C GLN A 278 10.84 -0.37 31.37
N TRP A 279 9.52 -0.32 31.57
CA TRP A 279 8.82 -1.35 32.32
C TRP A 279 8.91 -2.72 31.63
N VAL A 280 8.69 -2.79 30.31
CA VAL A 280 8.79 -4.06 29.56
C VAL A 280 10.22 -4.60 29.64
N PHE A 281 11.22 -3.73 29.55
CA PHE A 281 12.63 -4.10 29.64
C PHE A 281 12.95 -4.74 31.00
N GLU A 282 12.54 -4.12 32.10
CA GLU A 282 12.77 -4.63 33.46
C GLU A 282 12.12 -5.99 33.68
N ARG A 283 10.83 -6.14 33.32
CA ARG A 283 10.11 -7.42 33.45
C ARG A 283 10.72 -8.51 32.55
N ALA A 284 11.18 -8.15 31.36
CA ALA A 284 11.86 -9.08 30.47
C ALA A 284 13.21 -9.53 31.04
N GLN A 285 13.95 -8.67 31.76
CA GLN A 285 15.19 -9.05 32.43
C GLN A 285 14.93 -10.02 33.59
N GLU A 286 13.91 -9.78 34.41
CA GLU A 286 13.50 -10.68 35.49
C GLU A 286 13.14 -12.07 34.93
N ARG A 287 12.27 -12.10 33.91
CA ARG A 287 11.89 -13.30 33.16
C ARG A 287 13.10 -14.01 32.55
N ALA A 288 14.05 -13.27 31.99
CA ALA A 288 15.24 -13.87 31.39
C ALA A 288 16.16 -14.49 32.46
N ALA A 289 16.30 -13.86 33.64
CA ALA A 289 17.07 -14.40 34.75
C ALA A 289 16.50 -15.73 35.27
N GLU A 290 15.17 -15.86 35.38
CA GLU A 290 14.50 -17.11 35.77
C GLU A 290 14.87 -18.31 34.89
N PHE A 291 15.05 -18.07 33.58
CA PHE A 291 15.33 -19.10 32.58
C PHE A 291 16.81 -19.14 32.16
N ASN A 292 17.70 -18.40 32.83
CA ASN A 292 19.11 -18.25 32.49
C ASN A 292 19.36 -17.80 31.02
N ILE A 293 18.50 -16.92 30.50
CA ILE A 293 18.62 -16.33 29.17
C ILE A 293 19.38 -15.01 29.27
N THR A 294 20.36 -14.80 28.40
CA THR A 294 21.14 -13.57 28.31
C THR A 294 20.77 -12.78 27.04
N GLY A 295 21.20 -11.51 26.96
CA GLY A 295 21.02 -10.70 25.75
C GLY A 295 19.78 -9.78 25.74
N VAL A 296 18.98 -9.74 26.80
CA VAL A 296 17.93 -8.71 26.95
C VAL A 296 18.59 -7.35 27.12
N THR A 297 18.34 -6.45 26.17
CA THR A 297 18.81 -5.06 26.20
C THR A 297 17.66 -4.11 25.94
N TYR A 298 17.80 -2.85 26.36
CA TYR A 298 16.80 -1.81 26.08
C TYR A 298 16.54 -1.66 24.58
N ARG A 299 17.61 -1.67 23.76
CA ARG A 299 17.52 -1.60 22.29
C ARG A 299 16.75 -2.78 21.69
N LEU A 300 17.02 -4.01 22.17
CA LEU A 300 16.28 -5.19 21.72
C LEU A 300 14.81 -5.11 22.14
N THR A 301 14.54 -4.59 23.34
CA THR A 301 13.17 -4.39 23.84
C THR A 301 12.38 -3.45 22.93
N GLN A 302 12.96 -2.30 22.56
CA GLN A 302 12.36 -1.40 21.58
C GLN A 302 12.14 -2.10 20.23
N GLY A 303 13.14 -2.85 19.77
CA GLY A 303 13.09 -3.63 18.53
C GLY A 303 11.90 -4.59 18.46
N VAL A 304 11.70 -5.38 19.52
CA VAL A 304 10.63 -6.37 19.61
C VAL A 304 9.27 -5.69 19.81
N VAL A 305 9.15 -4.73 20.73
CA VAL A 305 7.87 -4.06 21.05
C VAL A 305 7.33 -3.29 19.85
N LYS A 306 8.19 -2.51 19.18
CA LYS A 306 7.81 -1.70 18.01
C LYS A 306 7.91 -2.45 16.69
N ARG A 307 8.39 -3.70 16.68
CA ARG A 307 8.75 -4.47 15.47
C ARG A 307 9.61 -3.66 14.50
N ILE A 308 10.68 -3.04 15.02
CA ILE A 308 11.52 -2.09 14.27
C ILE A 308 12.17 -2.77 13.07
N ILE A 309 11.91 -2.23 11.89
CA ILE A 309 12.63 -2.57 10.65
C ILE A 309 13.85 -1.64 10.55
N PRO A 310 15.09 -2.17 10.45
CA PRO A 310 16.27 -1.35 10.21
C PRO A 310 16.12 -0.53 8.92
N ALA A 311 16.50 0.75 8.95
CA ALA A 311 16.31 1.63 7.79
C ALA A 311 17.41 2.68 7.68
N VAL A 312 17.93 2.85 6.46
CA VAL A 312 18.99 3.80 6.10
C VAL A 312 18.58 4.65 4.90
N ALA A 313 19.14 5.85 4.79
CA ALA A 313 18.83 6.78 3.70
C ALA A 313 19.19 6.21 2.32
N SER A 314 20.33 5.52 2.20
CA SER A 314 20.84 5.01 0.91
C SER A 314 19.85 4.10 0.20
N THR A 315 19.32 3.08 0.88
CA THR A 315 18.36 2.14 0.29
C THR A 315 17.03 2.81 -0.07
N ASN A 316 16.58 3.76 0.76
CA ASN A 316 15.40 4.57 0.45
C ASN A 316 15.62 5.42 -0.82
N ALA A 317 16.78 6.03 -0.98
CA ALA A 317 17.13 6.81 -2.15
C ALA A 317 17.20 5.96 -3.43
N VAL A 318 17.79 4.75 -3.36
CA VAL A 318 17.87 3.82 -4.50
C VAL A 318 16.46 3.42 -4.99
N ILE A 319 15.60 2.96 -4.09
CA ILE A 319 14.25 2.51 -4.48
C ILE A 319 13.37 3.69 -4.90
N ALA A 320 13.41 4.81 -4.20
CA ALA A 320 12.66 6.00 -4.59
C ALA A 320 13.09 6.55 -5.95
N ALA A 321 14.37 6.44 -6.31
CA ALA A 321 14.87 6.81 -7.63
C ALA A 321 14.33 5.89 -8.71
N ALA A 322 14.33 4.56 -8.48
CA ALA A 322 13.71 3.61 -9.39
C ALA A 322 12.23 3.92 -9.58
N CYS A 323 11.47 4.07 -8.49
CA CYS A 323 10.04 4.40 -8.54
C CYS A 323 9.76 5.71 -9.30
N ALA A 324 10.45 6.81 -8.96
CA ALA A 324 10.23 8.10 -9.60
C ALA A 324 10.62 8.10 -11.10
N THR A 325 11.60 7.29 -11.48
CA THR A 325 11.96 7.08 -12.88
C THR A 325 10.81 6.44 -13.65
N GLU A 326 10.16 5.44 -13.05
CA GLU A 326 9.01 4.77 -13.69
C GLU A 326 7.78 5.69 -13.79
N VAL A 327 7.56 6.54 -12.79
CA VAL A 327 6.51 7.58 -12.87
C VAL A 327 6.76 8.52 -14.05
N PHE A 328 8.00 8.97 -14.24
CA PHE A 328 8.36 9.81 -15.38
C PHE A 328 8.11 9.10 -16.71
N LYS A 329 8.55 7.85 -16.85
CA LYS A 329 8.34 7.06 -18.07
C LYS A 329 6.86 6.86 -18.41
N ILE A 330 6.05 6.52 -17.41
CA ILE A 330 4.60 6.31 -17.59
C ILE A 330 3.90 7.62 -17.96
N ALA A 331 4.24 8.73 -17.29
CA ALA A 331 3.60 10.02 -17.54
C ALA A 331 3.92 10.62 -18.92
N SER A 332 5.08 10.30 -19.48
CA SER A 332 5.59 10.95 -20.70
C SER A 332 5.78 10.02 -21.89
N SER A 333 5.59 8.71 -21.71
CA SER A 333 5.94 7.67 -22.68
C SER A 333 7.39 7.73 -23.17
N ALA A 334 8.31 8.39 -22.45
CA ALA A 334 9.68 8.61 -22.96
C ALA A 334 10.44 7.29 -23.17
N TYR A 335 10.13 6.28 -22.36
CA TYR A 335 10.68 4.92 -22.48
C TYR A 335 9.63 3.90 -22.05
N ILE A 336 9.85 2.65 -22.42
CA ILE A 336 9.06 1.53 -21.91
C ILE A 336 9.23 1.42 -20.38
N PRO A 337 8.14 1.36 -19.61
CA PRO A 337 8.21 1.17 -18.16
C PRO A 337 8.87 -0.16 -17.77
N LEU A 338 9.33 -0.23 -16.52
CA LEU A 338 9.79 -1.46 -15.87
C LEU A 338 8.71 -2.53 -15.99
N ASN A 339 9.10 -3.68 -16.53
CA ASN A 339 8.19 -4.80 -16.64
C ASN A 339 8.05 -5.51 -15.29
N ASN A 340 7.08 -5.04 -14.50
CA ASN A 340 6.69 -5.50 -13.19
C ASN A 340 7.67 -5.24 -12.04
N TYR A 341 8.78 -5.99 -11.89
CA TYR A 341 9.46 -6.12 -10.59
C TYR A 341 10.97 -5.90 -10.67
N LEU A 342 11.51 -5.17 -9.68
CA LEU A 342 12.94 -5.01 -9.43
C LEU A 342 13.26 -5.27 -7.96
N VAL A 343 14.30 -6.05 -7.70
CA VAL A 343 14.89 -6.29 -6.37
C VAL A 343 16.26 -5.64 -6.31
N PHE A 344 16.61 -5.11 -5.13
CA PHE A 344 17.90 -4.51 -4.80
C PHE A 344 18.47 -5.10 -3.51
N ASN A 345 19.77 -5.33 -3.48
CA ASN A 345 20.51 -5.78 -2.31
C ASN A 345 21.93 -5.19 -2.31
N ASP A 346 22.34 -4.61 -1.17
CA ASP A 346 23.65 -3.97 -0.95
C ASP A 346 24.40 -4.56 0.26
N VAL A 347 24.16 -5.82 0.60
CA VAL A 347 24.88 -6.51 1.69
C VAL A 347 26.25 -7.02 1.23
N ASP A 348 26.35 -7.51 -0.01
CA ASP A 348 27.57 -8.04 -0.60
C ASP A 348 27.70 -7.52 -2.04
N GLY A 349 28.45 -6.44 -2.19
CA GLY A 349 28.44 -5.63 -3.42
C GLY A 349 27.06 -5.04 -3.72
N LEU A 350 26.87 -4.56 -4.95
CA LEU A 350 25.58 -4.04 -5.42
C LEU A 350 24.93 -5.05 -6.36
N TYR A 351 23.75 -5.51 -6.01
CA TYR A 351 22.98 -6.46 -6.81
C TYR A 351 21.58 -5.94 -7.08
N THR A 352 21.17 -6.01 -8.35
CA THR A 352 19.79 -5.80 -8.77
C THR A 352 19.33 -6.95 -9.66
N TYR A 353 18.07 -7.34 -9.51
CA TYR A 353 17.42 -8.32 -10.37
C TYR A 353 16.06 -7.82 -10.81
N THR A 354 15.82 -7.86 -12.12
CA THR A 354 14.57 -7.43 -12.74
C THR A 354 13.91 -8.62 -13.39
N PHE A 355 12.62 -8.80 -13.14
CA PHE A 355 11.82 -9.86 -13.75
C PHE A 355 10.36 -9.44 -13.87
N GLU A 356 9.67 -10.04 -14.84
CA GLU A 356 8.23 -9.89 -15.00
C GLU A 356 7.53 -10.91 -14.09
N ALA A 357 6.83 -10.43 -13.06
CA ALA A 357 6.00 -11.30 -12.23
C ALA A 357 4.71 -11.66 -12.99
N GLU A 358 4.38 -12.94 -13.01
CA GLU A 358 3.18 -13.44 -13.68
C GLU A 358 1.91 -13.03 -12.93
N ARG A 359 0.90 -12.57 -13.70
CA ARG A 359 -0.43 -12.30 -13.15
C ARG A 359 -1.13 -13.64 -12.91
N LYS A 360 -1.52 -13.90 -11.65
CA LYS A 360 -2.31 -15.09 -11.30
C LYS A 360 -3.72 -14.98 -11.88
N ASP A 361 -4.11 -15.93 -12.73
CA ASP A 361 -5.45 -15.98 -13.35
C ASP A 361 -6.58 -16.08 -12.32
N ASN A 362 -6.31 -16.76 -11.22
CA ASN A 362 -7.23 -16.94 -10.10
C ASN A 362 -6.96 -15.97 -8.94
N CYS A 363 -6.34 -14.81 -9.17
CA CYS A 363 -6.07 -13.84 -8.11
C CYS A 363 -7.34 -13.35 -7.41
N SER A 364 -7.36 -13.33 -6.07
CA SER A 364 -8.51 -12.89 -5.26
C SER A 364 -8.84 -11.41 -5.39
N ALA A 365 -7.90 -10.60 -5.89
CA ALA A 365 -8.08 -9.16 -6.06
C ALA A 365 -8.35 -8.80 -7.53
N CYS A 366 -7.44 -9.14 -8.45
CA CYS A 366 -7.51 -8.65 -9.83
C CYS A 366 -8.13 -9.63 -10.84
N SER A 367 -8.59 -10.80 -10.41
CA SER A 367 -9.37 -11.69 -11.28
C SER A 367 -10.83 -11.26 -11.30
N GLN A 368 -11.48 -11.35 -12.47
CA GLN A 368 -12.91 -11.12 -12.62
C GLN A 368 -13.75 -12.38 -12.34
N VAL A 369 -13.09 -13.51 -12.05
CA VAL A 369 -13.74 -14.81 -11.80
C VAL A 369 -13.82 -15.03 -10.29
N PRO A 370 -15.01 -15.37 -9.73
CA PRO A 370 -15.13 -15.77 -8.34
C PRO A 370 -14.21 -16.93 -8.00
N GLN A 371 -13.60 -16.92 -6.81
CA GLN A 371 -12.74 -18.01 -6.38
C GLN A 371 -13.56 -19.20 -5.84
N ASP A 372 -13.19 -20.41 -6.23
CA ASP A 372 -13.84 -21.61 -5.71
C ASP A 372 -13.35 -21.95 -4.28
N LEU A 373 -14.29 -22.21 -3.37
CA LEU A 373 -14.04 -22.77 -2.04
C LEU A 373 -14.53 -24.20 -1.99
N GLN A 374 -13.67 -25.13 -1.59
CA GLN A 374 -13.98 -26.55 -1.52
C GLN A 374 -14.08 -26.99 -0.07
N PHE A 375 -15.28 -27.33 0.39
CA PHE A 375 -15.52 -27.82 1.74
C PHE A 375 -16.61 -28.90 1.74
N PRO A 376 -16.55 -29.90 2.63
CA PRO A 376 -17.69 -30.81 2.81
C PRO A 376 -18.88 -30.06 3.44
N PRO A 377 -20.12 -30.50 3.21
CA PRO A 377 -21.30 -29.85 3.79
C PRO A 377 -21.34 -29.92 5.32
N SER A 378 -20.57 -30.85 5.91
CA SER A 378 -20.37 -31.01 7.36
C SER A 378 -19.30 -30.08 7.95
N ALA A 379 -18.51 -29.38 7.12
CA ALA A 379 -17.52 -28.43 7.62
C ALA A 379 -18.21 -27.32 8.40
N LYS A 380 -17.53 -26.80 9.43
CA LYS A 380 -18.00 -25.66 10.20
C LYS A 380 -17.65 -24.35 9.51
N LEU A 381 -18.43 -23.30 9.77
CA LEU A 381 -18.09 -21.95 9.31
C LEU A 381 -16.72 -21.48 9.86
N GLN A 382 -16.34 -21.95 11.05
CA GLN A 382 -15.01 -21.74 11.61
C GLN A 382 -13.87 -22.23 10.69
N GLU A 383 -14.04 -23.37 10.03
CA GLU A 383 -13.02 -23.94 9.13
C GLU A 383 -12.86 -23.07 7.86
N VAL A 384 -13.96 -22.50 7.35
CA VAL A 384 -13.91 -21.54 6.24
C VAL A 384 -13.20 -20.26 6.67
N LEU A 385 -13.49 -19.77 7.88
CA LEU A 385 -12.84 -18.58 8.44
C LEU A 385 -11.32 -18.79 8.62
N GLU A 386 -10.93 -19.95 9.14
CA GLU A 386 -9.53 -20.36 9.29
C GLU A 386 -8.84 -20.43 7.92
N TYR A 387 -9.46 -21.04 6.92
CA TYR A 387 -8.93 -21.07 5.56
C TYR A 387 -8.69 -19.67 4.99
N LEU A 388 -9.66 -18.75 5.08
CA LEU A 388 -9.50 -17.38 4.57
C LEU A 388 -8.35 -16.62 5.26
N THR A 389 -8.08 -16.95 6.52
CA THR A 389 -7.06 -16.30 7.35
C THR A 389 -5.67 -16.92 7.16
N GLU A 390 -5.57 -18.23 7.09
CA GLU A 390 -4.31 -18.98 7.11
C GLU A 390 -3.78 -19.32 5.71
N ASN A 391 -4.65 -19.34 4.68
CA ASN A 391 -4.22 -19.67 3.33
C ASN A 391 -3.21 -18.63 2.81
N SER A 392 -2.06 -19.10 2.33
CA SER A 392 -0.94 -18.26 1.88
C SER A 392 -1.29 -17.33 0.72
N SER A 393 -2.29 -17.67 -0.09
CA SER A 393 -2.74 -16.85 -1.21
C SER A 393 -3.74 -15.76 -0.81
N LEU A 394 -4.37 -15.86 0.36
CA LEU A 394 -5.42 -14.94 0.83
C LEU A 394 -4.97 -14.09 2.01
N GLN A 395 -4.44 -14.72 3.07
CA GLN A 395 -3.95 -14.09 4.30
C GLN A 395 -4.85 -12.93 4.79
N MET A 396 -6.17 -13.13 4.83
CA MET A 396 -7.11 -12.11 5.29
C MET A 396 -6.94 -11.87 6.79
N LYS A 397 -7.19 -10.65 7.28
CA LYS A 397 -6.86 -10.30 8.67
C LYS A 397 -8.01 -10.54 9.64
N SER A 398 -9.22 -10.20 9.24
CA SER A 398 -10.44 -10.30 10.04
C SER A 398 -11.65 -10.39 9.11
N PRO A 399 -11.77 -11.48 8.32
CA PRO A 399 -12.75 -11.56 7.23
C PRO A 399 -14.18 -11.62 7.77
N ALA A 400 -15.06 -10.92 7.07
CA ALA A 400 -16.48 -10.85 7.29
C ALA A 400 -17.21 -11.62 6.20
N ILE A 401 -17.95 -12.66 6.56
CA ILE A 401 -18.58 -13.58 5.62
C ILE A 401 -20.08 -13.29 5.57
N THR A 402 -20.60 -12.98 4.39
CA THR A 402 -22.02 -12.74 4.12
C THR A 402 -22.47 -13.56 2.91
N THR A 403 -23.77 -13.82 2.80
CA THR A 403 -24.35 -14.50 1.65
C THR A 403 -25.82 -14.12 1.45
N THR A 404 -26.40 -14.48 0.31
CA THR A 404 -27.83 -14.33 0.05
C THR A 404 -28.55 -15.63 0.37
N LEU A 405 -29.51 -15.60 1.30
CA LEU A 405 -30.40 -16.73 1.61
C LEU A 405 -31.85 -16.28 1.50
N GLU A 406 -32.66 -17.04 0.77
CA GLU A 406 -34.09 -16.75 0.55
C GLU A 406 -34.35 -15.31 0.07
N GLY A 407 -33.47 -14.78 -0.80
CA GLY A 407 -33.56 -13.43 -1.35
C GLY A 407 -33.18 -12.31 -0.37
N LYS A 408 -32.62 -12.63 0.81
CA LYS A 408 -32.13 -11.64 1.78
C LYS A 408 -30.65 -11.83 2.06
N ASN A 409 -29.91 -10.72 2.17
CA ASN A 409 -28.53 -10.74 2.63
C ASN A 409 -28.48 -11.13 4.11
N LYS A 410 -27.71 -12.18 4.41
CA LYS A 410 -27.49 -12.70 5.76
C LYS A 410 -26.00 -12.62 6.08
N THR A 411 -25.68 -11.97 7.20
CA THR A 411 -24.34 -11.99 7.78
C THR A 411 -24.11 -13.32 8.48
N LEU A 412 -23.13 -14.10 8.01
CA LEU A 412 -22.76 -15.36 8.64
C LEU A 412 -21.84 -15.11 9.84
N TYR A 413 -20.84 -14.25 9.65
CA TYR A 413 -19.91 -13.83 10.69
C TYR A 413 -19.27 -12.46 10.38
N LEU A 414 -19.12 -11.59 11.38
CA LEU A 414 -18.52 -10.26 11.25
C LEU A 414 -17.79 -9.88 12.55
N GLN A 415 -16.49 -9.62 12.48
CA GLN A 415 -15.66 -9.27 13.65
C GLN A 415 -15.61 -7.77 13.97
N SER A 416 -15.79 -6.91 12.98
CA SER A 416 -15.51 -5.47 13.11
C SER A 416 -16.49 -4.74 14.04
N VAL A 417 -17.72 -5.24 14.18
CA VAL A 417 -18.77 -4.63 15.02
C VAL A 417 -19.12 -5.59 16.15
N LYS A 418 -18.72 -5.26 17.38
CA LYS A 418 -18.86 -6.14 18.55
C LYS A 418 -20.27 -6.69 18.77
N SER A 419 -21.31 -5.87 18.57
CA SER A 419 -22.70 -6.30 18.72
C SER A 419 -23.15 -7.31 17.66
N ILE A 420 -22.60 -7.25 16.45
CA ILE A 420 -22.87 -8.22 15.37
C ILE A 420 -22.00 -9.45 15.57
N GLU A 421 -20.76 -9.28 16.00
CA GLU A 421 -19.84 -10.37 16.33
C GLU A 421 -20.45 -11.29 17.39
N GLU A 422 -20.94 -10.74 18.51
CA GLU A 422 -21.57 -11.52 19.58
C GLU A 422 -22.80 -12.30 19.09
N ARG A 423 -23.59 -11.69 18.18
CA ARG A 423 -24.79 -12.31 17.59
C ARG A 423 -24.47 -13.38 16.55
N THR A 424 -23.34 -13.28 15.86
CA THR A 424 -22.96 -14.17 14.75
C THR A 424 -21.93 -15.22 15.16
N ARG A 425 -21.20 -15.02 16.25
CA ARG A 425 -20.25 -15.99 16.84
C ARG A 425 -20.83 -17.41 17.01
N PRO A 426 -22.10 -17.60 17.43
CA PRO A 426 -22.67 -18.95 17.51
C PRO A 426 -22.73 -19.70 16.16
N ASN A 427 -22.69 -18.98 15.03
CA ASN A 427 -22.67 -19.59 13.70
C ASN A 427 -21.33 -20.26 13.38
N LEU A 428 -20.23 -19.87 14.02
CA LEU A 428 -18.91 -20.49 13.81
C LEU A 428 -18.91 -21.99 14.15
N CYS A 429 -19.70 -22.39 15.13
CA CYS A 429 -19.82 -23.79 15.55
C CYS A 429 -20.80 -24.60 14.68
N LYS A 430 -21.59 -23.95 13.82
CA LYS A 430 -22.57 -24.61 12.95
C LYS A 430 -21.92 -25.06 11.65
N THR A 431 -22.43 -26.15 11.11
CA THR A 431 -22.03 -26.66 9.80
C THR A 431 -22.56 -25.79 8.66
N LEU A 432 -21.91 -25.84 7.50
CA LEU A 432 -22.36 -25.11 6.30
C LEU A 432 -23.81 -25.49 5.95
N LYS A 433 -24.16 -26.77 6.08
CA LYS A 433 -25.54 -27.26 5.87
C LYS A 433 -26.54 -26.74 6.90
N GLU A 434 -26.19 -26.67 8.18
CA GLU A 434 -27.04 -26.10 9.24
C GLU A 434 -27.26 -24.59 9.07
N LEU A 435 -26.32 -23.89 8.44
CA LEU A 435 -26.45 -22.47 8.11
C LEU A 435 -27.37 -22.21 6.91
N GLY A 436 -27.77 -23.28 6.22
CA GLY A 436 -28.62 -23.25 5.04
C GLY A 436 -27.85 -23.02 3.74
N LEU A 437 -26.54 -23.25 3.73
CA LEU A 437 -25.73 -23.06 2.53
C LEU A 437 -25.92 -24.21 1.53
N SER A 438 -25.99 -23.89 0.25
CA SER A 438 -26.10 -24.84 -0.86
C SER A 438 -24.84 -24.90 -1.70
N ASP A 439 -24.68 -26.00 -2.43
CA ASP A 439 -23.62 -26.14 -3.43
C ASP A 439 -23.77 -25.07 -4.53
N GLY A 440 -22.64 -24.52 -4.97
CA GLY A 440 -22.55 -23.40 -5.91
C GLY A 440 -22.93 -22.02 -5.37
N GLN A 441 -23.21 -21.89 -4.06
CA GLN A 441 -23.63 -20.63 -3.46
C GLN A 441 -22.48 -19.62 -3.37
N GLU A 442 -22.78 -18.35 -3.65
CA GLU A 442 -21.81 -17.27 -3.52
C GLU A 442 -21.71 -16.76 -2.07
N LEU A 443 -20.47 -16.62 -1.61
CA LEU A 443 -20.10 -16.00 -0.36
C LEU A 443 -19.39 -14.69 -0.67
N ALA A 444 -19.93 -13.59 -0.13
CA ALA A 444 -19.35 -12.27 -0.20
C ALA A 444 -18.50 -12.03 1.05
N VAL A 445 -17.19 -11.89 0.85
CA VAL A 445 -16.20 -11.72 1.92
C VAL A 445 -15.60 -10.32 1.86
N ALA A 446 -15.81 -9.55 2.93
CA ALA A 446 -15.15 -8.26 3.13
C ALA A 446 -14.05 -8.38 4.17
N ASP A 447 -12.92 -7.71 3.99
CA ASP A 447 -11.80 -7.77 4.93
C ASP A 447 -11.07 -6.42 5.01
N VAL A 448 -10.42 -6.13 6.13
CA VAL A 448 -9.67 -4.88 6.30
C VAL A 448 -8.46 -4.77 5.35
N THR A 449 -8.02 -5.87 4.73
CA THR A 449 -6.92 -5.89 3.76
C THR A 449 -7.29 -5.33 2.39
N THR A 450 -8.58 -5.18 2.06
CA THR A 450 -9.02 -4.67 0.75
C THR A 450 -10.33 -3.88 0.90
N PRO A 451 -10.51 -2.74 0.20
CA PRO A 451 -11.80 -2.04 0.19
C PRO A 451 -12.89 -2.80 -0.60
N GLN A 452 -12.52 -3.80 -1.39
CA GLN A 452 -13.45 -4.57 -2.20
C GLN A 452 -14.03 -5.76 -1.45
N THR A 453 -15.26 -6.12 -1.80
CA THR A 453 -15.83 -7.42 -1.42
C THR A 453 -15.34 -8.48 -2.40
N VAL A 454 -14.68 -9.52 -1.90
CA VAL A 454 -14.23 -10.66 -2.70
C VAL A 454 -15.36 -11.69 -2.76
N LEU A 455 -15.68 -12.16 -3.96
CA LEU A 455 -16.70 -13.18 -4.18
C LEU A 455 -16.06 -14.56 -4.25
N PHE A 456 -16.60 -15.48 -3.46
CA PHE A 456 -16.23 -16.88 -3.47
C PHE A 456 -17.42 -17.75 -3.85
N LYS A 457 -17.19 -18.82 -4.61
CA LYS A 457 -18.19 -19.81 -4.95
C LYS A 457 -17.96 -21.07 -4.12
N LEU A 458 -18.92 -21.41 -3.26
CA LEU A 458 -18.84 -22.59 -2.41
C LEU A 458 -19.19 -23.85 -3.21
N ASN A 459 -18.24 -24.78 -3.31
CA ASN A 459 -18.42 -26.08 -3.94
C ASN A 459 -18.33 -27.17 -2.86
N PHE A 460 -19.40 -27.95 -2.69
CA PHE A 460 -19.44 -29.04 -1.72
C PHE A 460 -18.69 -30.26 -2.24
N THR A 461 -17.62 -30.62 -1.54
CA THR A 461 -16.90 -31.88 -1.79
C THR A 461 -17.65 -33.03 -1.11
N THR A 462 -17.82 -34.14 -1.81
CA THR A 462 -18.49 -35.35 -1.32
C THR A 462 -17.82 -35.98 -0.12
#